data_AF-A0A483S683-F1
#
_entry.id   AF-A0A483S683-F1
#
_cell.length_a   1.000
_cell.length_b   1.000
_cell.length_c   1.000
_cell.angle_alpha   90.00
_cell.angle_beta   90.00
_cell.angle_gamma   90.00
#
_symmetry.space_group_name_H-M   'P 1'
#
loop_
_entity.id
_entity.type
_entity.pdbx_description
1 polymer ?
#
loop_
_entity_poly.entity_id
_entity_poly.type
_entity_poly.pdbx_seq_one_letter_code
_entity_poly.pdbx_strand_id
1 'polypeptide(L)'
;MALKAFPRVKVRKDYNGKVVAIKKKLSGYDDASFITMMYDHFQTILKPELGISSNFPWCCFLALKWKLSEPLKRNVSPMNKRDFIDIVNRIYNLQNEVSGFFDDKKVLLSLRRMIINQQLYQAPMKLELNTLARQYYWYCNYDGGYFDKVFQETHGITLESYYKISAYFAMMSCIDNGKESEYIPVRLYLI
;
A
#
# COMPACT_ATOMS: atom_id res chain seq x y z
N MET A 1 -31.40 13.40 -22.59
CA MET A 1 -30.40 12.31 -22.65
C MET A 1 -30.28 11.71 -21.25
N ALA A 2 -31.02 10.64 -20.97
CA ALA A 2 -31.08 10.06 -19.63
C ALA A 2 -29.79 9.29 -19.32
N LEU A 3 -29.10 9.67 -18.25
CA LEU A 3 -27.98 8.91 -17.69
C LEU A 3 -28.48 7.49 -17.37
N LYS A 4 -28.07 6.52 -18.20
CA LYS A 4 -28.32 5.09 -17.93
C LYS A 4 -27.72 4.77 -16.56
N ALA A 5 -28.58 4.50 -15.59
CA ALA A 5 -28.19 4.08 -14.26
C ALA A 5 -27.25 2.87 -14.39
N PHE A 6 -26.04 3.00 -13.85
CA PHE A 6 -25.10 1.89 -13.71
C PHE A 6 -25.83 0.71 -13.06
N PRO A 7 -25.60 -0.54 -13.51
CA PRO A 7 -26.21 -1.70 -12.87
C PRO A 7 -25.76 -1.72 -11.41
N ARG A 8 -26.66 -1.34 -10.50
CA ARG A 8 -26.45 -1.49 -9.06
C ARG A 8 -26.30 -2.96 -8.82
N VAL A 9 -25.15 -3.35 -8.26
CA VAL A 9 -24.91 -4.73 -7.87
C VAL A 9 -26.08 -5.18 -7.02
N LYS A 10 -26.77 -6.24 -7.45
CA LYS A 10 -27.86 -6.85 -6.71
C LYS A 10 -27.24 -7.54 -5.50
N VAL A 11 -27.05 -6.79 -4.41
CA VAL A 11 -26.57 -7.33 -3.14
C VAL A 11 -27.64 -8.28 -2.60
N ARG A 12 -27.38 -9.59 -2.68
CA ARG A 12 -28.31 -10.61 -2.17
C ARG A 12 -28.01 -10.84 -0.69
N LYS A 13 -29.02 -10.47 0.13
CA LYS A 13 -29.21 -10.67 1.58
C LYS A 13 -28.28 -9.86 2.52
N ASP A 14 -28.94 -9.05 3.34
CA ASP A 14 -28.53 -8.37 4.58
C ASP A 14 -27.16 -7.65 4.74
N TYR A 15 -26.44 -7.32 3.65
CA TYR A 15 -25.24 -6.47 3.77
C TYR A 15 -25.51 -5.17 4.53
N ASN A 16 -26.59 -4.46 4.17
CA ASN A 16 -26.90 -3.17 4.78
C ASN A 16 -27.26 -3.31 6.27
N GLY A 17 -27.99 -4.37 6.66
CA GLY A 17 -28.30 -4.63 8.06
C GLY A 17 -27.06 -4.98 8.88
N LYS A 18 -26.13 -5.78 8.33
CA LYS A 18 -24.84 -6.06 8.97
C LYS A 18 -23.97 -4.81 9.13
N VAL A 19 -23.93 -3.93 8.13
CA VAL A 19 -23.21 -2.65 8.22
C VAL A 19 -23.82 -1.73 9.28
N VAL A 20 -25.14 -1.61 9.33
CA VAL A 20 -25.84 -0.83 10.37
C VAL A 20 -25.58 -1.41 11.76
N ALA A 21 -25.55 -2.74 11.90
CA ALA A 21 -25.23 -3.40 13.17
C ALA A 21 -23.80 -3.10 13.64
N ILE A 22 -22.82 -3.14 12.72
CA ILE A 22 -21.42 -2.80 13.01
C ILE A 22 -21.29 -1.33 13.42
N LYS A 23 -21.91 -0.41 12.68
CA LYS A 23 -21.94 1.02 13.01
C LYS A 23 -22.59 1.29 14.38
N LYS A 24 -23.71 0.64 14.66
CA LYS A 24 -24.38 0.73 15.97
C LYS A 24 -23.51 0.16 17.09
N LYS A 25 -22.71 -0.87 16.84
CA LYS A 25 -21.72 -1.38 17.81
C LYS A 25 -20.58 -0.36 18.01
N LEU A 26 -20.01 0.18 16.92
CA LEU A 26 -18.95 1.21 16.96
C LEU A 26 -19.36 2.47 17.73
N SER A 27 -20.58 2.98 17.52
CA SER A 27 -21.10 4.17 18.25
C SER A 27 -21.20 4.01 19.77
N GLY A 28 -21.12 2.79 20.29
CA GLY A 28 -21.12 2.50 21.74
C GLY A 28 -19.75 2.61 22.41
N TYR A 29 -18.68 2.78 21.64
CA TYR A 29 -17.31 2.84 22.16
C TYR A 29 -16.71 4.24 22.07
N ASP A 30 -15.77 4.53 22.96
CA ASP A 30 -15.10 5.82 23.06
C ASP A 30 -14.05 5.99 21.94
N ASP A 31 -13.98 7.20 21.39
CA ASP A 31 -13.11 7.50 20.25
C ASP A 31 -11.63 7.36 20.62
N ALA A 32 -11.22 7.86 21.79
CA ALA A 32 -9.84 7.76 22.23
C ALA A 32 -9.45 6.29 22.46
N SER A 33 -10.33 5.52 23.12
CA SER A 33 -10.10 4.09 23.33
C SER A 33 -9.99 3.31 22.01
N PHE A 34 -10.80 3.66 20.99
CA PHE A 34 -10.74 3.04 19.67
C PHE A 34 -9.44 3.34 18.95
N ILE A 35 -8.99 4.60 18.95
CA ILE A 35 -7.76 5.04 18.29
C ILE A 35 -6.54 4.36 18.93
N THR A 36 -6.48 4.28 20.26
CA THR A 36 -5.41 3.59 20.97
C THR A 36 -5.35 2.10 20.59
N MET A 37 -6.50 1.41 20.58
CA MET A 37 -6.54 0.00 20.16
C MET A 37 -6.15 -0.20 18.69
N MET A 38 -6.54 0.72 17.81
CA MET A 38 -6.13 0.69 16.41
C MET A 38 -4.62 0.89 16.26
N TYR A 39 -4.04 1.82 17.02
CA TYR A 39 -2.59 2.04 17.06
C TYR A 39 -1.86 0.78 17.55
N ASP A 40 -2.27 0.21 18.68
CA ASP A 40 -1.67 -1.01 19.25
C ASP A 40 -1.77 -2.21 18.30
N HIS A 41 -2.88 -2.33 17.57
CA HIS A 41 -3.06 -3.36 16.55
C HIS A 41 -2.05 -3.22 15.42
N PHE A 42 -1.79 -1.99 14.96
CA PHE A 42 -0.78 -1.73 13.92
C PHE A 42 0.66 -1.84 14.42
N GLN A 43 0.94 -1.56 15.69
CA GLN A 43 2.28 -1.79 16.26
C GLN A 43 2.66 -3.30 16.27
N THR A 44 1.69 -4.20 16.17
CA THR A 44 1.94 -5.65 16.07
C THR A 44 2.59 -6.04 14.73
N ILE A 45 2.66 -5.13 13.74
CA ILE A 45 3.40 -5.27 12.48
C ILE A 45 4.91 -5.44 12.69
N LEU A 46 5.44 -5.00 13.84
CA LEU A 46 6.87 -5.13 14.18
C LEU A 46 7.32 -6.57 14.45
N LYS A 47 6.42 -7.57 14.31
CA LYS A 47 6.73 -8.99 14.41
C LYS A 47 6.87 -9.61 13.00
N PRO A 48 8.09 -9.99 12.56
CA PRO A 48 8.36 -10.44 11.19
C PRO A 48 7.54 -11.65 10.70
N GLU A 49 7.03 -12.46 11.62
CA GLU A 49 6.30 -13.70 11.32
C GLU A 49 4.87 -13.48 10.81
N LEU A 50 4.28 -12.31 11.09
CA LEU A 50 2.90 -11.98 10.74
C LEU A 50 2.94 -10.83 9.74
N GLY A 51 3.10 -11.14 8.45
CA GLY A 51 3.18 -10.14 7.39
C GLY A 51 2.08 -9.07 7.47
N ILE A 52 2.40 -7.84 7.04
CA ILE A 52 1.58 -6.62 7.18
C ILE A 52 0.11 -6.82 6.76
N SER A 53 -0.11 -7.61 5.70
CA SER A 53 -1.44 -7.91 5.15
C SER A 53 -2.35 -8.71 6.12
N SER A 54 -1.76 -9.48 7.03
CA SER A 54 -2.48 -10.32 8.01
C SER A 54 -3.20 -9.49 9.07
N ASN A 55 -2.84 -8.22 9.24
CA ASN A 55 -3.48 -7.30 10.18
C ASN A 55 -4.70 -6.57 9.59
N PHE A 56 -5.09 -6.88 8.35
CA PHE A 56 -6.23 -6.32 7.63
C PHE A 56 -6.35 -4.78 7.71
N PRO A 57 -5.33 -4.01 7.28
CA PRO A 57 -5.32 -2.54 7.44
C PRO A 57 -6.54 -1.85 6.85
N TRP A 58 -7.04 -2.33 5.70
CA TRP A 58 -8.23 -1.78 5.05
C TRP A 58 -9.51 -1.94 5.89
N CYS A 59 -9.64 -3.03 6.64
CA CYS A 59 -10.76 -3.23 7.56
C CYS A 59 -10.69 -2.24 8.73
N CYS A 60 -9.50 -1.99 9.27
CA CYS A 60 -9.27 -1.00 10.33
C CYS A 60 -9.58 0.42 9.86
N PHE A 61 -9.13 0.83 8.67
CA PHE A 61 -9.44 2.16 8.12
C PHE A 61 -10.93 2.33 7.80
N LEU A 62 -11.60 1.28 7.33
CA LEU A 62 -13.05 1.31 7.15
C LEU A 62 -13.78 1.45 8.48
N ALA A 63 -13.32 0.73 9.52
CA ALA A 63 -13.84 0.87 10.88
C ALA A 63 -13.67 2.29 11.42
N LEU A 64 -12.48 2.89 11.23
CA LEU A 64 -12.19 4.27 11.61
C LEU A 64 -13.12 5.26 10.90
N LYS A 65 -13.27 5.12 9.58
CA LYS A 65 -14.18 5.97 8.79
C LYS A 65 -15.60 5.87 9.34
N TRP A 66 -16.10 4.67 9.59
CA TRP A 66 -17.44 4.47 10.13
C TRP A 66 -17.61 4.99 11.54
N LYS A 67 -16.59 4.85 12.40
CA LYS A 67 -16.60 5.38 13.76
C LYS A 67 -16.75 6.89 13.77
N LEU A 68 -15.95 7.59 12.95
CA LEU A 68 -15.95 9.05 12.86
C LEU A 68 -17.14 9.63 12.08
N SER A 69 -17.88 8.81 11.34
CA SER A 69 -19.05 9.25 10.57
C SER A 69 -20.35 9.20 11.37
N GLU A 70 -20.40 8.44 12.48
CA GLU A 70 -21.62 8.21 13.25
C GLU A 70 -21.56 8.97 14.59
N PRO A 71 -22.66 9.60 15.03
CA PRO A 71 -22.67 10.27 16.33
C PRO A 71 -22.50 9.26 17.48
N LEU A 72 -21.78 9.69 18.51
CA LEU A 72 -21.59 8.91 19.73
C LEU A 72 -22.93 8.69 20.44
N LYS A 73 -23.11 7.50 21.02
CA LYS A 73 -24.21 7.25 21.96
C LYS A 73 -23.98 8.03 23.26
N ARG A 74 -25.07 8.33 23.98
CA ARG A 74 -25.00 9.05 25.28
C ARG A 74 -24.15 8.31 26.34
N ASN A 75 -24.20 6.98 26.34
CA ASN A 75 -23.41 6.15 27.26
C ASN A 75 -22.39 5.37 26.44
N VAL A 76 -21.12 5.69 26.67
CA VAL A 76 -20.00 5.16 25.92
C VAL A 76 -19.13 4.35 26.86
N SER A 77 -18.70 3.16 26.43
CA SER A 77 -17.79 2.30 27.17
C SER A 77 -16.40 2.27 26.54
N PRO A 78 -15.31 2.12 27.33
CA PRO A 78 -13.98 1.93 26.78
C PRO A 78 -13.92 0.62 25.98
N MET A 79 -13.22 0.64 24.84
CA MET A 79 -13.07 -0.54 23.98
C MET A 79 -11.96 -1.47 24.47
N ASN A 80 -12.27 -2.78 24.52
CA ASN A 80 -11.27 -3.82 24.77
C ASN A 80 -10.67 -4.36 23.47
N LYS A 81 -9.44 -4.89 23.53
CA LYS A 81 -8.75 -5.51 22.37
C LYS A 81 -9.58 -6.61 21.69
N ARG A 82 -10.29 -7.44 22.46
CA ARG A 82 -11.17 -8.50 21.92
C ARG A 82 -12.32 -7.93 21.11
N ASP A 83 -12.91 -6.83 21.56
CA ASP A 83 -14.01 -6.16 20.86
C ASP A 83 -13.54 -5.50 19.57
N PHE A 84 -12.34 -4.91 19.59
CA PHE A 84 -11.71 -4.35 18.39
C PHE A 84 -11.49 -5.44 17.33
N ILE A 85 -10.90 -6.58 17.71
CA ILE A 85 -10.67 -7.71 16.80
C ILE A 85 -12.01 -8.27 16.27
N ASP A 86 -13.03 -8.38 17.12
CA ASP A 86 -14.38 -8.81 16.68
C ASP A 86 -14.98 -7.85 15.64
N ILE A 87 -14.82 -6.54 15.81
CA ILE A 87 -15.27 -5.56 14.81
C ILE A 87 -14.52 -5.73 13.49
N VAL A 88 -13.19 -5.84 13.53
CA VAL A 88 -12.37 -6.03 12.32
C VAL A 88 -12.76 -7.32 11.59
N ASN A 89 -12.96 -8.42 12.32
CA ASN A 89 -13.41 -9.70 11.76
C ASN A 89 -14.82 -9.62 11.17
N ARG A 90 -15.75 -8.90 11.81
CA ARG A 90 -17.10 -8.66 11.26
C ARG A 90 -17.04 -7.88 9.96
N ILE A 91 -16.16 -6.87 9.87
CA ILE A 91 -15.94 -6.10 8.64
C ILE A 91 -15.36 -6.99 7.55
N TYR A 92 -14.37 -7.82 7.88
CA TYR A 92 -13.81 -8.79 6.94
C TYR A 92 -14.88 -9.76 6.40
N ASN A 93 -15.72 -10.30 7.29
CA ASN A 93 -16.80 -11.21 6.93
C ASN A 93 -17.89 -10.58 6.05
N LEU A 94 -17.98 -9.24 5.94
CA LEU A 94 -18.89 -8.59 4.99
C LEU A 94 -18.57 -8.95 3.53
N GLN A 95 -17.32 -9.31 3.22
CA GLN A 95 -16.92 -9.74 1.88
C GLN A 95 -17.72 -10.96 1.41
N ASN A 96 -18.14 -11.84 2.34
CA ASN A 96 -18.92 -13.03 2.01
C ASN A 96 -20.33 -12.70 1.49
N GLU A 97 -20.95 -11.59 1.98
CA GLU A 97 -22.25 -11.09 1.49
C GLU A 97 -22.16 -10.44 0.09
N VAL A 98 -20.93 -10.23 -0.36
CA VAL A 98 -20.57 -9.54 -1.60
C VAL A 98 -20.00 -10.57 -2.60
N SER A 99 -20.07 -11.87 -2.28
CA SER A 99 -19.68 -12.96 -3.18
C SER A 99 -20.54 -12.93 -4.46
N GLY A 100 -19.88 -12.68 -5.60
CA GLY A 100 -20.52 -12.48 -6.91
C GLY A 100 -19.97 -11.29 -7.71
N PHE A 101 -19.11 -10.45 -7.12
CA PHE A 101 -18.49 -9.32 -7.83
C PHE A 101 -17.50 -9.71 -8.95
N PHE A 102 -16.89 -10.89 -8.87
CA PHE A 102 -15.82 -11.31 -9.80
C PHE A 102 -16.32 -11.84 -11.15
N ASP A 103 -17.62 -12.09 -11.31
CA ASP A 103 -18.19 -12.43 -12.63
C ASP A 103 -18.25 -11.20 -13.57
N ASP A 104 -18.18 -9.98 -13.02
CA ASP A 104 -18.16 -8.77 -13.83
C ASP A 104 -16.71 -8.37 -14.17
N LYS A 105 -16.24 -8.83 -15.34
CA LYS A 105 -14.93 -8.48 -15.92
C LYS A 105 -14.64 -6.96 -15.88
N LYS A 106 -15.67 -6.11 -15.91
CA LYS A 106 -15.50 -4.65 -15.86
C LYS A 106 -15.01 -4.16 -14.51
N VAL A 107 -15.50 -4.74 -13.41
CA VAL A 107 -15.07 -4.36 -12.05
C VAL A 107 -13.62 -4.75 -11.82
N LEU A 108 -13.22 -5.96 -12.22
CA LEU A 108 -11.82 -6.40 -12.13
C LEU A 108 -10.88 -5.49 -12.93
N LEU A 109 -11.27 -5.11 -14.15
CA LEU A 109 -10.47 -4.19 -14.98
C LEU A 109 -10.36 -2.80 -14.35
N SER A 110 -11.44 -2.28 -13.74
CA SER A 110 -11.40 -1.00 -13.02
C SER A 110 -10.54 -1.05 -11.76
N LEU A 111 -10.66 -2.12 -10.95
CA LEU A 111 -9.81 -2.32 -9.78
C LEU A 111 -8.35 -2.45 -10.15
N ARG A 112 -8.04 -3.17 -11.24
CA ARG A 112 -6.67 -3.32 -11.74
C ARG A 112 -6.03 -1.98 -12.08
N ARG A 113 -6.77 -1.02 -12.65
CA ARG A 113 -6.27 0.33 -12.93
C ARG A 113 -5.96 1.13 -11.66
N MET A 114 -6.68 0.91 -10.57
CA MET A 114 -6.39 1.55 -9.28
C MET A 114 -5.21 0.89 -8.56
N ILE A 115 -5.21 -0.45 -8.49
CA ILE A 115 -4.24 -1.23 -7.71
C ILE A 115 -2.85 -1.18 -8.35
N ILE A 116 -2.73 -1.23 -9.68
CA ILE A 116 -1.41 -1.22 -10.35
C ILE A 116 -0.63 0.03 -9.98
N ASN A 117 -1.26 1.20 -9.99
CA ASN A 117 -0.57 2.46 -9.66
C ASN A 117 -0.09 2.47 -8.20
N GLN A 118 -0.86 1.89 -7.28
CA GLN A 118 -0.47 1.81 -5.87
C GLN A 118 0.63 0.76 -5.65
N GLN A 119 0.53 -0.39 -6.32
CA GLN A 119 1.53 -1.45 -6.24
C GLN A 119 2.85 -1.08 -6.92
N LEU A 120 2.84 -0.21 -7.93
CA LEU A 120 4.05 0.23 -8.62
C LEU A 120 5.05 0.86 -7.64
N TYR A 121 4.56 1.68 -6.71
CA TYR A 121 5.40 2.36 -5.70
C TYR A 121 5.66 1.51 -4.45
N GLN A 122 4.93 0.40 -4.28
CA GLN A 122 5.11 -0.54 -3.17
C GLN A 122 5.91 -1.78 -3.58
N ALA A 123 6.18 -1.94 -4.88
CA ALA A 123 7.00 -3.01 -5.38
C ALA A 123 8.44 -2.79 -4.90
N PRO A 124 9.11 -3.84 -4.39
CA PRO A 124 10.51 -3.72 -3.98
C PRO A 124 11.35 -3.28 -5.18
N MET A 125 12.46 -2.63 -4.88
CA MET A 125 13.46 -1.98 -5.77
C MET A 125 13.95 -2.79 -6.99
N LYS A 126 13.49 -4.04 -7.17
CA LYS A 126 13.60 -4.84 -8.40
C LYS A 126 13.07 -4.13 -9.64
N LEU A 127 12.08 -3.25 -9.52
CA LEU A 127 11.57 -2.47 -10.67
C LEU A 127 12.54 -1.34 -11.07
N GLU A 128 13.28 -0.79 -10.09
CA GLU A 128 14.30 0.24 -10.31
C GLU A 128 15.52 -0.34 -11.04
N LEU A 129 16.00 -1.52 -10.65
CA LEU A 129 17.12 -2.19 -11.34
C LEU A 129 16.80 -2.51 -12.80
N ASN A 130 15.59 -2.97 -13.11
CA ASN A 130 15.16 -3.20 -14.49
C ASN A 130 15.01 -1.91 -15.31
N THR A 131 14.73 -0.80 -14.65
CA THR A 131 14.64 0.52 -15.29
C THR A 131 16.04 1.05 -15.55
N LEU A 132 16.94 0.92 -14.58
CA LEU A 132 18.35 1.28 -14.69
C LEU A 132 19.07 0.47 -15.78
N ALA A 133 18.83 -0.83 -15.86
CA ALA A 133 19.38 -1.68 -16.92
C ALA A 133 18.86 -1.28 -18.32
N ARG A 134 17.58 -0.89 -18.43
CA ARG A 134 17.01 -0.40 -19.69
C ARG A 134 17.59 0.94 -20.11
N GLN A 135 17.77 1.86 -19.16
CA GLN A 135 18.40 3.15 -19.41
C GLN A 135 19.86 2.98 -19.84
N TYR A 136 20.61 2.12 -19.14
CA TYR A 136 21.97 1.75 -19.55
C TYR A 136 21.97 1.23 -21.00
N TYR A 137 21.09 0.28 -21.32
CA TYR A 137 21.02 -0.27 -22.66
C TYR A 137 20.69 0.79 -23.72
N TRP A 138 19.75 1.71 -23.45
CA TRP A 138 19.35 2.72 -24.43
C TRP A 138 20.36 3.84 -24.60
N TYR A 139 20.97 4.32 -23.52
CA TYR A 139 21.82 5.51 -23.58
C TYR A 139 23.30 5.19 -23.77
N CYS A 140 23.79 4.07 -23.23
CA CYS A 140 25.18 3.65 -23.45
C CYS A 140 25.39 2.97 -24.81
N ASN A 141 24.38 2.26 -25.34
CA ASN A 141 24.48 1.61 -26.66
C ASN A 141 23.87 2.44 -27.79
N TYR A 142 23.57 3.72 -27.56
CA TYR A 142 23.06 4.57 -28.62
C TYR A 142 24.17 4.85 -29.64
N ASP A 143 23.93 4.47 -30.90
CA ASP A 143 24.86 4.71 -32.00
C ASP A 143 25.19 6.21 -32.11
N GLY A 144 26.47 6.52 -31.98
CA GLY A 144 27.00 7.89 -32.07
C GLY A 144 27.43 8.53 -30.74
N GLY A 145 27.19 7.89 -29.59
CA GLY A 145 27.79 8.28 -28.30
C GLY A 145 27.46 9.72 -27.83
N TYR A 146 26.41 10.32 -28.38
CA TYR A 146 26.01 11.70 -28.08
C TYR A 146 25.74 11.92 -26.59
N PHE A 147 24.98 11.00 -25.98
CA PHE A 147 24.60 11.08 -24.58
C PHE A 147 25.81 10.97 -23.64
N ASP A 148 26.76 10.09 -23.94
CA ASP A 148 27.97 9.93 -23.13
C ASP A 148 28.84 11.19 -23.18
N LYS A 149 29.04 11.78 -24.36
CA LYS A 149 29.81 13.02 -24.52
C LYS A 149 29.20 14.20 -23.76
N VAL A 150 27.91 14.45 -23.96
CA VAL A 150 27.21 15.56 -23.29
C VAL A 150 27.20 15.37 -21.77
N PHE A 151 27.03 14.13 -21.32
CA PHE A 151 27.04 13.81 -19.90
C PHE A 151 28.43 14.00 -19.27
N GLN A 152 29.48 13.55 -19.96
CA GLN A 152 30.86 13.74 -19.53
C GLN A 152 31.26 15.22 -19.51
N GLU A 153 30.84 16.01 -20.48
CA GLU A 153 31.08 17.46 -20.50
C GLU A 153 30.39 18.17 -19.32
N THR A 154 29.20 17.73 -18.93
CA THR A 154 28.42 18.37 -17.87
C THR A 154 28.83 17.92 -16.46
N HIS A 155 29.17 16.64 -16.29
CA HIS A 155 29.34 16.01 -14.97
C HIS A 155 30.76 15.46 -14.71
N GLY A 156 31.64 15.46 -15.71
CA GLY A 156 33.03 15.00 -15.59
C GLY A 156 33.21 13.49 -15.47
N ILE A 157 32.12 12.72 -15.51
CA ILE A 157 32.12 11.25 -15.45
C ILE A 157 31.44 10.66 -16.68
N THR A 158 31.84 9.45 -17.08
CA THR A 158 31.18 8.75 -18.18
C THR A 158 29.82 8.21 -17.76
N LEU A 159 28.93 8.08 -18.73
CA LEU A 159 27.58 7.55 -18.52
C LEU A 159 27.63 6.09 -18.02
N GLU A 160 28.59 5.32 -18.51
CA GLU A 160 28.84 3.95 -18.07
C GLU A 160 29.23 3.89 -16.57
N SER A 161 30.13 4.77 -16.12
CA SER A 161 30.55 4.84 -14.72
C SER A 161 29.40 5.25 -13.81
N TYR A 162 28.56 6.21 -14.25
CA TYR A 162 27.35 6.60 -13.54
C TYR A 162 26.42 5.40 -13.31
N TYR A 163 26.07 4.65 -14.37
CA TYR A 163 25.17 3.49 -14.22
C TYR A 163 25.77 2.37 -13.38
N LYS A 164 27.09 2.13 -13.43
CA LYS A 164 27.78 1.17 -12.56
C LYS A 164 27.67 1.56 -11.08
N ILE A 165 27.92 2.83 -10.77
CA ILE A 165 27.80 3.38 -9.41
C ILE A 165 26.36 3.27 -8.91
N SER A 166 25.38 3.68 -9.73
CA SER A 166 23.96 3.60 -9.37
C SER A 166 23.46 2.16 -9.20
N ALA A 167 23.91 1.23 -10.04
CA ALA A 167 23.60 -0.20 -9.90
C ALA A 167 24.18 -0.77 -8.59
N TYR A 168 25.41 -0.40 -8.24
CA TYR A 168 26.03 -0.81 -6.98
C TYR A 168 25.22 -0.33 -5.77
N PHE A 169 24.86 0.95 -5.71
CA PHE A 169 24.02 1.48 -4.63
C PHE A 169 22.65 0.79 -4.56
N ALA A 170 22.02 0.55 -5.72
CA ALA A 170 20.74 -0.13 -5.79
C ALA A 170 20.80 -1.60 -5.35
N MET A 171 21.91 -2.28 -5.59
CA MET A 171 22.13 -3.64 -5.09
C MET A 171 22.42 -3.64 -3.59
N MET A 172 23.24 -2.72 -3.08
CA MET A 172 23.56 -2.63 -1.65
C MET A 172 22.32 -2.32 -0.81
N SER A 173 21.44 -1.43 -1.26
CA SER A 173 20.18 -1.13 -0.58
C SER A 173 19.20 -2.32 -0.57
N CYS A 174 19.39 -3.33 -1.41
CA CYS A 174 18.58 -4.55 -1.41
C CYS A 174 19.11 -5.64 -0.45
N ILE A 175 20.34 -5.52 0.07
CA ILE A 175 20.99 -6.58 0.86
C ILE A 175 20.58 -6.53 2.35
N ASP A 176 20.28 -5.34 2.90
CA ASP A 176 19.92 -5.20 4.32
C ASP A 176 18.55 -4.53 4.51
N ASN A 177 17.51 -5.34 4.73
CA ASN A 177 16.14 -4.86 4.98
C ASN A 177 15.96 -4.26 6.40
N GLY A 178 16.97 -4.37 7.27
CA GLY A 178 16.88 -3.99 8.69
C GLY A 178 17.46 -2.63 9.03
N LYS A 179 18.14 -1.96 8.10
CA LYS A 179 18.78 -0.66 8.32
C LYS A 179 18.25 0.36 7.33
N GLU A 180 17.47 1.32 7.84
CA GLU A 180 16.90 2.40 7.03
C GLU A 180 17.96 3.34 6.43
N SER A 181 19.21 3.29 6.91
CA SER A 181 20.33 4.07 6.36
C SER A 181 21.69 3.57 6.87
N GLU A 182 22.61 3.19 5.97
CA GLU A 182 24.03 3.02 6.28
C GLU A 182 24.85 4.17 5.69
N TYR A 183 25.80 4.70 6.48
CA TYR A 183 26.75 5.70 6.02
C TYR A 183 27.78 5.03 5.11
N ILE A 184 27.76 5.33 3.82
CA ILE A 184 28.71 4.79 2.85
C ILE A 184 29.94 5.71 2.79
N PRO A 185 31.13 5.26 3.24
CA PRO A 185 32.30 6.10 3.23
C PRO A 185 32.74 6.41 1.78
N VAL A 186 32.77 7.70 1.45
CA VAL A 186 33.02 8.28 0.11
C VAL A 186 34.36 7.84 -0.53
N ARG A 187 35.31 7.32 0.25
CA ARG A 187 36.67 6.98 -0.20
C ARG A 187 36.76 5.78 -1.18
N LEU A 188 35.67 5.07 -1.44
CA LEU A 188 35.65 3.91 -2.35
C LEU A 188 35.31 4.22 -3.83
N TYR A 189 34.92 5.46 -4.16
CA TYR A 189 34.41 5.81 -5.50
C TYR A 189 35.32 6.71 -6.35
N LEU A 190 36.47 7.13 -5.82
CA LEU A 190 37.46 7.88 -6.58
C LEU A 190 38.66 6.96 -6.87
N ILE A 191 38.57 6.26 -8.00
CA ILE A 191 39.73 5.75 -8.75
C ILE A 191 39.67 6.42 -10.12
#